data_AF-A0A9D2SAR5-F1
#
_entry.id   AF-A0A9D2SAR5-F1
#
_cell.length_a   1.000
_cell.length_b   1.000
_cell.length_c   1.000
_cell.angle_alpha   90.00
_cell.angle_beta   90.00
_cell.angle_gamma   90.00
#
_symmetry.space_group_name_H-M   'P 1'
#
loop_
_entity.id
_entity.type
_entity.pdbx_description
1 polymer ?
#
loop_
_entity_poly.entity_id
_entity_poly.type
_entity_poly.pdbx_seq_one_letter_code
_entity_poly.pdbx_strand_id
1 'polypeptide(L)'
;GNLVGQLGNGTYNYVASPRGIMYITDREVALAGRVEIGGNLKVGETLTAYTYDVATDLGGSAGTLSYQWYRNGAPIQGATKDTYTLKDEDAGGYFMVRVTASACPGELESQRVGPVLKTYKVKSVAAGSGYFLAVLEDGTLWAWGRNDGGQLGDGTRTERREPVKIMDGVAQVAAGTNFSMAIKTDGSLWSWGVNMCGQLGDGTNETRLTPVKVMDGVKQVALGSEFAIAVKTDGSLWTWGSSFFGELGDGQNKARNTPAQIRVATDGIIIKNVVDIAAGSFHGLARLSTGEVLGWGTSLAVNGQFYGSGYYPIPIPVLSGTMPTKTMAAGTNHSLYNVDVVGWTVVGYGSNNMGQLGDGTTLGAFSEPAFAKELTSVSKLLAGGNHSAAINLSGALYGWGENDCGQVGNGNTTNQTTPTIVMSNVQSAALSSSNSAAIKTDGTLWLWGDNSYGQLADGTTSPSYKPKELVFADEVETLPEDKTYDLLKNSKIVGQYTISYESAQTWALTAQLDSSKLEDPQAVEGATLYLAVCDDMGNPRKIWCGTFENGKARIGNIPVSYLEEGMREIFILDQRLIPLTSMA
;
A
#
# COMPACT_ATOMS: atom_id res chain seq x y z
N GLY A 1 3.09 -25.86 43.20
CA GLY A 1 1.87 -26.61 43.54
C GLY A 1 1.32 -26.01 44.80
N ASN A 2 0.07 -25.55 44.78
CA ASN A 2 -0.56 -24.93 45.95
C ASN A 2 -0.72 -25.98 47.05
N LEU A 3 0.11 -25.87 48.08
CA LEU A 3 -0.07 -26.62 49.31
C LEU A 3 -0.99 -25.78 50.19
N VAL A 4 -2.15 -26.32 50.51
CA VAL A 4 -3.05 -25.76 51.53
C VAL A 4 -2.74 -26.49 52.83
N GLY A 5 -2.39 -25.74 53.87
CA GLY A 5 -2.03 -26.28 55.18
C GLY A 5 -2.79 -25.56 56.30
N GLN A 6 -2.90 -26.22 57.45
CA GLN A 6 -3.45 -25.61 58.65
C GLN A 6 -2.31 -25.19 59.59
N LEU A 7 -2.31 -23.92 60.00
CA LEU A 7 -1.50 -23.44 61.12
C LEU A 7 -2.48 -22.91 62.18
N GLY A 8 -2.65 -23.64 63.29
CA GLY A 8 -3.70 -23.33 64.27
C GLY A 8 -5.11 -23.53 63.69
N ASN A 9 -6.03 -22.60 63.97
CA ASN A 9 -7.42 -22.63 63.46
C ASN A 9 -7.60 -21.95 62.09
N GLY A 10 -6.52 -21.45 61.48
CA GLY A 10 -6.55 -20.75 60.19
C GLY A 10 -6.11 -21.66 59.03
N THR A 11 -6.68 -21.42 57.85
CA THR A 11 -6.25 -22.03 56.58
C THR A 11 -5.36 -21.02 55.86
N TYR A 12 -4.13 -21.39 55.52
CA TYR A 12 -3.16 -20.49 54.88
C TYR A 12 -2.66 -21.06 53.55
N ASN A 13 -2.25 -20.18 52.65
CA ASN A 13 -1.60 -20.56 51.39
C ASN A 13 -0.08 -20.67 51.61
N TYR A 14 0.52 -21.76 51.11
CA TYR A 14 1.95 -22.01 51.24
C TYR A 14 2.61 -22.06 49.87
N VAL A 15 3.71 -21.30 49.71
CA VAL A 15 4.57 -21.37 48.53
C VAL A 15 5.98 -21.79 48.95
N ALA A 16 6.43 -22.91 48.38
CA ALA A 16 7.79 -23.38 48.52
C ALA A 16 8.68 -22.68 47.49
N SER A 17 9.69 -21.95 47.96
CA SER A 17 10.72 -21.40 47.09
C SER A 17 11.77 -22.46 46.71
N PRO A 18 12.51 -22.29 45.60
CA PRO A 18 13.65 -23.15 45.24
C PRO A 18 14.75 -23.23 46.31
N ARG A 19 14.76 -22.31 47.29
CA ARG A 19 15.73 -22.24 48.39
C ARG A 19 15.25 -22.93 49.68
N GLY A 20 14.12 -23.64 49.64
CA GLY A 20 13.57 -24.33 50.82
C GLY A 20 12.92 -23.40 51.85
N ILE A 21 12.69 -22.14 51.51
CA ILE A 21 11.93 -21.18 52.33
C ILE A 21 10.45 -21.30 51.98
N MET A 22 9.61 -21.47 53.00
CA MET A 22 8.16 -21.58 52.88
C MET A 22 7.52 -20.25 53.28
N TYR A 23 6.86 -19.59 52.34
CA TYR A 23 6.12 -18.35 52.61
C TYR A 23 4.70 -18.68 53.03
N ILE A 24 4.22 -18.06 54.12
CA ILE A 24 2.86 -18.16 54.63
C ILE A 24 2.16 -16.85 54.28
N THR A 25 1.03 -16.93 53.59
CA THR A 25 0.22 -15.76 53.31
C THR A 25 -1.27 -16.06 53.52
N ASP A 26 -1.98 -15.04 53.98
CA ASP A 26 -3.43 -14.98 54.16
C ASP A 26 -4.16 -14.54 52.87
N ARG A 27 -3.42 -14.04 51.86
CA ARG A 27 -3.96 -13.68 50.55
C ARG A 27 -3.73 -14.77 49.51
N GLU A 28 -4.44 -14.71 48.40
CA GLU A 28 -4.25 -15.59 47.26
C GLU A 28 -2.94 -15.28 46.52
N VAL A 29 -2.17 -16.31 46.16
CA VAL A 29 -0.89 -16.17 45.46
C VAL A 29 -1.18 -15.93 43.98
N ALA A 30 -0.78 -14.79 43.44
CA ALA A 30 -1.12 -14.38 42.08
C ALA A 30 -0.02 -14.74 41.06
N LEU A 31 -0.41 -14.82 39.79
CA LEU A 31 0.54 -14.87 38.68
C LEU A 31 1.24 -13.51 38.49
N ALA A 32 2.56 -13.53 38.38
CA ALA A 32 3.39 -12.36 38.11
C ALA A 32 4.26 -12.58 36.86
N GLY A 33 4.65 -11.49 36.20
CA GLY A 33 5.43 -11.50 34.97
C GLY A 33 4.80 -10.60 33.90
N ARG A 34 5.20 -10.79 32.64
CA ARG A 34 4.58 -10.15 31.48
C ARG A 34 4.59 -11.05 30.25
N VAL A 35 3.72 -10.75 29.28
CA VAL A 35 3.68 -11.40 27.97
C VAL A 35 3.71 -10.35 26.87
N GLU A 36 4.49 -10.60 25.82
CA GLU A 36 4.63 -9.73 24.65
C GLU A 36 4.38 -10.55 23.38
N ILE A 37 3.79 -9.93 22.35
CA ILE A 37 3.60 -10.58 21.05
C ILE A 37 4.72 -10.13 20.12
N GLY A 38 5.42 -11.08 19.50
CA GLY A 38 6.35 -10.81 18.41
C GLY A 38 5.96 -11.54 17.13
N GLY A 39 6.50 -11.07 16.00
CA GLY A 39 6.16 -11.54 14.66
C GLY A 39 5.66 -10.40 13.77
N ASN A 40 5.54 -10.67 12.47
CA ASN A 40 5.00 -9.69 11.52
C ASN A 40 3.48 -9.74 11.53
N LEU A 41 2.83 -8.58 11.61
CA LEU A 41 1.37 -8.46 11.53
C LEU A 41 0.92 -8.52 10.07
N LYS A 42 1.11 -9.66 9.43
CA LYS A 42 0.73 -9.91 8.04
C LYS A 42 0.07 -11.28 7.91
N VAL A 43 -1.01 -11.38 7.15
CA VAL A 43 -1.67 -12.66 6.83
C VAL A 43 -0.64 -13.67 6.32
N GLY A 44 -0.71 -14.90 6.84
CA GLY A 44 0.21 -16.00 6.57
C GLY A 44 1.42 -16.05 7.51
N GLU A 45 1.73 -14.98 8.24
CA GLU A 45 2.83 -14.94 9.21
C GLU A 45 2.40 -15.51 10.57
N THR A 46 3.38 -15.95 11.36
CA THR A 46 3.13 -16.50 12.70
C THR A 46 3.52 -15.51 13.79
N LEU A 47 2.56 -15.20 14.65
CA LEU A 47 2.77 -14.48 15.90
C LEU A 47 3.21 -15.45 16.99
N THR A 48 4.09 -15.00 17.87
CA THR A 48 4.62 -15.74 19.02
C THR A 48 4.39 -14.94 20.31
N ALA A 49 3.90 -15.61 21.35
CA ALA A 49 3.72 -15.08 22.69
C ALA A 49 4.99 -15.31 23.52
N TYR A 50 5.78 -14.26 23.74
CA TYR A 50 6.97 -14.30 24.57
C TYR A 50 6.62 -13.96 26.02
N THR A 51 6.86 -14.90 26.92
CA THR A 51 6.61 -14.74 28.36
C THR A 51 7.90 -14.45 29.11
N TYR A 52 7.89 -13.44 29.99
CA TYR A 52 9.06 -13.01 30.75
C TYR A 52 8.77 -13.00 32.25
N ASP A 53 9.72 -13.53 33.02
CA ASP A 53 9.69 -13.54 34.48
C ASP A 53 8.42 -14.18 35.07
N VAL A 54 7.84 -15.15 34.35
CA VAL A 54 6.56 -15.76 34.72
C VAL A 54 6.75 -16.70 35.89
N ALA A 55 6.21 -16.29 37.03
CA ALA A 55 6.33 -16.95 38.32
C ALA A 55 5.09 -16.64 39.17
N THR A 56 4.99 -17.26 40.35
CA THR A 56 4.10 -16.70 41.37
C THR A 56 4.64 -15.35 41.84
N ASP A 57 3.78 -14.46 42.33
CA ASP A 57 4.16 -13.16 42.91
C ASP A 57 5.10 -13.26 44.13
N LEU A 58 5.29 -14.47 44.66
CA LEU A 58 6.25 -14.82 45.71
C LEU A 58 7.54 -15.49 45.18
N GLY A 59 7.74 -15.53 43.85
CA GLY A 59 8.94 -16.09 43.21
C GLY A 59 8.97 -17.62 43.11
N GLY A 60 7.82 -18.28 43.25
CA GLY A 60 7.65 -19.72 43.04
C GLY A 60 7.38 -20.07 41.56
N SER A 61 7.49 -21.34 41.19
CA SER A 61 7.18 -21.79 39.82
C SER A 61 5.69 -21.59 39.50
N ALA A 62 5.39 -20.98 38.35
CA ALA A 62 4.03 -20.83 37.81
C ALA A 62 3.42 -22.15 37.28
N GLY A 63 4.20 -23.23 37.19
CA GLY A 63 3.73 -24.50 36.61
C GLY A 63 3.58 -24.42 35.08
N THR A 64 2.58 -25.11 34.54
CA THR A 64 2.32 -25.16 33.09
C THR A 64 1.56 -23.91 32.65
N LEU A 65 2.06 -23.24 31.61
CA LEU A 65 1.39 -22.10 31.00
C LEU A 65 0.38 -22.55 29.95
N SER A 66 -0.76 -21.87 29.90
CA SER A 66 -1.78 -22.03 28.88
C SER A 66 -2.05 -20.68 28.22
N TYR A 67 -2.35 -20.70 26.93
CA TYR A 67 -2.49 -19.49 26.13
C TYR A 67 -3.91 -19.43 25.56
N GLN A 68 -4.41 -18.23 25.31
CA GLN A 68 -5.61 -17.99 24.51
C GLN A 68 -5.42 -16.71 23.72
N TRP A 69 -5.45 -16.80 22.39
CA TRP A 69 -5.40 -15.64 21.51
C TRP A 69 -6.78 -15.02 21.32
N TYR A 70 -6.80 -13.70 21.16
CA TYR A 70 -7.99 -12.89 20.97
C TYR A 70 -7.85 -12.05 19.70
N ARG A 71 -8.93 -11.92 18.93
CA ARG A 71 -9.06 -11.00 17.79
C ARG A 71 -10.15 -9.98 18.12
N ASN A 72 -9.81 -8.69 18.09
CA ASN A 72 -10.74 -7.59 18.39
C ASN A 72 -11.52 -7.79 19.71
N GLY A 73 -10.86 -8.30 20.75
CA GLY A 73 -11.48 -8.56 22.07
C GLY A 73 -12.20 -9.91 22.20
N ALA A 74 -12.49 -10.62 21.11
CA ALA A 74 -13.13 -11.93 21.14
C ALA A 74 -12.11 -13.08 21.12
N PRO A 75 -12.30 -14.17 21.90
CA PRO A 75 -11.39 -15.30 21.89
C PRO A 75 -11.44 -16.07 20.57
N ILE A 76 -10.29 -16.37 19.99
CA ILE A 76 -10.19 -17.18 18.78
C ILE A 76 -10.27 -18.66 19.17
N GLN A 77 -11.31 -19.34 18.69
CA GLN A 77 -11.54 -20.74 19.02
C GLN A 77 -10.33 -21.63 18.64
N GLY A 78 -9.82 -22.39 19.60
CA GLY A 78 -8.72 -23.34 19.41
C GLY A 78 -7.32 -22.72 19.30
N ALA A 79 -7.21 -21.38 19.39
CA ALA A 79 -5.94 -20.69 19.41
C ALA A 79 -5.32 -20.71 20.82
N THR A 80 -4.91 -21.90 21.27
CA THR A 80 -4.45 -22.12 22.66
C THR A 80 -2.95 -22.41 22.79
N LYS A 81 -2.19 -22.20 21.71
CA LYS A 81 -0.73 -22.36 21.69
C LYS A 81 -0.05 -21.03 21.98
N ASP A 82 1.24 -21.09 22.30
CA ASP A 82 2.15 -19.95 22.38
C ASP A 82 2.38 -19.26 21.02
N THR A 83 1.85 -19.82 19.94
CA THR A 83 1.95 -19.30 18.57
C THR A 83 0.59 -19.27 17.89
N TYR A 84 0.42 -18.32 16.97
CA TYR A 84 -0.78 -18.19 16.13
C TYR A 84 -0.41 -17.75 14.71
N THR A 85 -0.78 -18.53 13.70
CA THR A 85 -0.61 -18.17 12.29
C THR A 85 -1.79 -17.36 11.80
N LEU A 86 -1.54 -16.14 11.34
CA LEU A 86 -2.53 -15.19 10.84
C LEU A 86 -3.16 -15.69 9.54
N LYS A 87 -4.48 -15.61 9.45
CA LYS A 87 -5.31 -16.06 8.33
C LYS A 87 -5.94 -14.87 7.61
N ASP A 88 -6.53 -15.09 6.43
CA ASP A 88 -7.19 -14.03 5.67
C ASP A 88 -8.30 -13.31 6.46
N GLU A 89 -9.04 -14.05 7.29
CA GLU A 89 -10.09 -13.51 8.18
C GLU A 89 -9.56 -12.62 9.31
N ASP A 90 -8.24 -12.61 9.52
CA ASP A 90 -7.60 -11.80 10.55
C ASP A 90 -7.19 -10.42 10.05
N ALA A 91 -7.22 -10.18 8.74
CA ALA A 91 -6.88 -8.89 8.13
C ALA A 91 -7.72 -7.75 8.71
N GLY A 92 -7.08 -6.60 8.97
CA GLY A 92 -7.69 -5.46 9.68
C GLY A 92 -7.88 -5.68 11.19
N GLY A 93 -7.84 -6.94 11.64
CA GLY A 93 -7.99 -7.33 13.03
C GLY A 93 -6.75 -7.03 13.87
N TYR A 94 -6.96 -7.02 15.18
CA TYR A 94 -5.90 -6.82 16.16
C TYR A 94 -5.88 -7.94 17.18
N PHE A 95 -4.70 -8.20 17.69
CA PHE A 95 -4.39 -9.41 18.42
C PHE A 95 -3.90 -9.11 19.82
N MET A 96 -4.33 -9.96 20.74
CA MET A 96 -3.87 -10.01 22.12
C MET A 96 -3.78 -11.47 22.54
N VAL A 97 -2.92 -11.77 23.51
CA VAL A 97 -2.82 -13.11 24.10
C VAL A 97 -2.95 -13.01 25.61
N ARG A 98 -3.76 -13.89 26.19
CA ARG A 98 -3.82 -14.11 27.63
C ARG A 98 -3.09 -15.39 27.99
N VAL A 99 -2.36 -15.35 29.10
CA VAL A 99 -1.57 -16.46 29.61
C VAL A 99 -2.01 -16.76 31.04
N THR A 100 -2.42 -18.01 31.28
CA THR A 100 -2.76 -18.51 32.61
C THR A 100 -1.76 -19.57 33.06
N ALA A 101 -1.69 -19.79 34.37
CA ALA A 101 -0.74 -20.69 35.00
C ALA A 101 -1.46 -21.79 35.80
N SER A 102 -0.96 -23.03 35.74
CA SER A 102 -1.58 -24.15 36.48
C SER A 102 -1.35 -24.09 37.99
N ALA A 103 -0.36 -23.31 38.46
CA ALA A 103 0.05 -23.30 39.86
C ALA A 103 -0.51 -22.11 40.67
N CYS A 104 -1.08 -21.09 40.04
CA CYS A 104 -1.65 -19.93 40.72
C CYS A 104 -2.78 -19.31 39.90
N PRO A 105 -3.81 -18.73 40.55
CA PRO A 105 -4.83 -17.94 39.87
C PRO A 105 -4.26 -16.65 39.26
N GLY A 106 -4.98 -16.12 38.28
CA GLY A 106 -4.63 -14.90 37.57
C GLY A 106 -4.23 -15.14 36.12
N GLU A 107 -4.14 -14.05 35.37
CA GLU A 107 -3.76 -14.04 33.96
C GLU A 107 -2.79 -12.90 33.65
N LEU A 108 -1.86 -13.15 32.74
CA LEU A 108 -1.06 -12.11 32.10
C LEU A 108 -1.69 -11.78 30.76
N GLU A 109 -1.80 -10.49 30.45
CA GLU A 109 -2.38 -10.00 29.20
C GLU A 109 -1.31 -9.23 28.42
N SER A 110 -1.18 -9.51 27.13
CA SER A 110 -0.24 -8.78 26.27
C SER A 110 -0.77 -7.39 25.93
N GLN A 111 0.12 -6.52 25.47
CA GLN A 111 -0.32 -5.37 24.68
C GLN A 111 -1.00 -5.86 23.39
N ARG A 112 -1.99 -5.10 22.92
CA ARG A 112 -2.65 -5.33 21.63
C ARG A 112 -1.69 -4.97 20.50
N VAL A 113 -1.64 -5.80 19.47
CA VAL A 113 -0.84 -5.59 18.26
C VAL A 113 -1.74 -5.64 17.02
N GLY A 114 -1.48 -4.80 16.03
CA GLY A 114 -2.31 -4.70 14.83
C GLY A 114 -2.34 -3.29 14.25
N PRO A 115 -3.10 -3.06 13.18
CA PRO A 115 -3.92 -4.05 12.47
C PRO A 115 -3.08 -5.07 11.69
N VAL A 116 -3.64 -6.26 11.44
CA VAL A 116 -3.03 -7.26 10.57
C VAL A 116 -3.16 -6.84 9.12
N LEU A 117 -2.04 -6.82 8.42
CA LEU A 117 -1.96 -6.47 7.01
C LEU A 117 -2.20 -7.69 6.13
N LYS A 118 -2.68 -7.46 4.93
CA LYS A 118 -2.96 -8.43 3.90
C LYS A 118 -2.21 -8.06 2.64
N THR A 119 -1.74 -9.09 1.95
CA THR A 119 -1.13 -8.94 0.64
C THR A 119 -2.15 -9.34 -0.42
N TYR A 120 -2.33 -8.49 -1.42
CA TYR A 120 -3.19 -8.76 -2.55
C TYR A 120 -2.39 -9.31 -3.73
N LYS A 121 -2.94 -10.32 -4.42
CA LYS A 121 -2.33 -10.88 -5.63
C LYS A 121 -2.68 -10.02 -6.83
N VAL A 122 -1.66 -9.43 -7.43
CA VAL A 122 -1.80 -8.50 -8.55
C VAL A 122 -1.43 -9.20 -9.85
N LYS A 123 -2.32 -9.08 -10.83
CA LYS A 123 -2.16 -9.64 -12.18
C LYS A 123 -1.56 -8.63 -13.16
N SER A 124 -1.91 -7.35 -13.03
CA SER A 124 -1.46 -6.29 -13.92
C SER A 124 -1.30 -4.99 -13.16
N VAL A 125 -0.28 -4.20 -13.53
CA VAL A 125 -0.02 -2.87 -12.98
C VAL A 125 0.33 -1.91 -14.11
N ALA A 126 -0.14 -0.67 -14.00
CA ALA A 126 0.26 0.44 -14.84
C ALA A 126 0.61 1.66 -13.98
N ALA A 127 1.55 2.46 -14.44
CA ALA A 127 2.07 3.62 -13.73
C ALA A 127 1.92 4.87 -14.60
N GLY A 128 1.19 5.87 -14.10
CA GLY A 128 1.07 7.18 -14.75
C GLY A 128 1.85 8.25 -13.97
N SER A 129 1.71 9.53 -14.35
CA SER A 129 2.49 10.61 -13.73
C SER A 129 2.05 10.90 -12.29
N GLY A 130 2.60 10.13 -11.35
CA GLY A 130 2.32 10.24 -9.92
C GLY A 130 1.14 9.39 -9.43
N TYR A 131 0.71 8.37 -10.17
CA TYR A 131 -0.38 7.48 -9.76
C TYR A 131 -0.20 6.07 -10.34
N PHE A 132 -0.92 5.10 -9.77
CA PHE A 132 -0.91 3.71 -10.20
C PHE A 132 -2.32 3.18 -10.42
N LEU A 133 -2.40 2.19 -11.31
CA LEU A 133 -3.54 1.31 -11.49
C LEU A 133 -3.07 -0.13 -11.28
N ALA A 134 -3.85 -0.94 -10.57
CA ALA A 134 -3.59 -2.36 -10.42
C ALA A 134 -4.85 -3.19 -10.59
N VAL A 135 -4.70 -4.32 -11.27
CA VAL A 135 -5.75 -5.33 -11.45
C VAL A 135 -5.37 -6.53 -10.59
N LEU A 136 -6.25 -6.89 -9.66
CA LEU A 136 -6.06 -8.09 -8.84
C LEU A 136 -6.44 -9.36 -9.63
N GLU A 137 -6.05 -10.53 -9.13
CA GLU A 137 -6.38 -11.81 -9.79
C GLU A 137 -7.89 -12.08 -9.93
N ASP A 138 -8.71 -11.51 -9.03
CA ASP A 138 -10.18 -11.58 -9.09
C ASP A 138 -10.79 -10.66 -10.17
N GLY A 139 -9.97 -9.87 -10.87
CA GLY A 139 -10.40 -8.95 -11.93
C GLY A 139 -10.90 -7.60 -11.43
N THR A 140 -10.73 -7.27 -10.15
CA THR A 140 -10.99 -5.93 -9.60
C THR A 140 -9.88 -4.95 -9.97
N LEU A 141 -10.26 -3.75 -10.40
CA LEU A 141 -9.36 -2.63 -10.67
C LEU A 141 -9.31 -1.68 -9.47
N TRP A 142 -8.10 -1.34 -9.05
CA TRP A 142 -7.80 -0.39 -7.99
C TRP A 142 -6.87 0.71 -8.50
N ALA A 143 -6.99 1.91 -7.92
CA ALA A 143 -6.17 3.07 -8.28
C ALA A 143 -5.74 3.85 -7.02
N TRP A 144 -4.58 4.48 -7.07
CA TRP A 144 -4.09 5.38 -6.00
C TRP A 144 -3.03 6.36 -6.52
N GLY A 145 -2.68 7.34 -5.69
CA GLY A 145 -1.77 8.43 -5.98
C GLY A 145 -2.49 9.71 -6.38
N ARG A 146 -1.86 10.49 -7.25
CA ARG A 146 -2.34 11.78 -7.78
C ARG A 146 -3.68 11.65 -8.51
N ASN A 147 -4.61 12.58 -8.27
CA ASN A 147 -5.96 12.55 -8.87
C ASN A 147 -6.50 13.94 -9.32
N ASP A 148 -5.65 14.96 -9.43
CA ASP A 148 -6.07 16.32 -9.80
C ASP A 148 -6.82 16.41 -11.15
N GLY A 149 -6.52 15.50 -12.08
CA GLY A 149 -7.18 15.36 -13.37
C GLY A 149 -8.35 14.35 -13.42
N GLY A 150 -8.67 13.68 -12.31
CA GLY A 150 -9.62 12.57 -12.27
C GLY A 150 -9.06 11.24 -12.78
N GLN A 151 -7.74 11.11 -12.89
CA GLN A 151 -7.05 9.95 -13.45
C GLN A 151 -7.24 8.66 -12.64
N LEU A 152 -7.69 8.74 -11.38
CA LEU A 152 -8.03 7.53 -10.61
C LEU A 152 -9.37 6.94 -11.01
N GLY A 153 -10.34 7.76 -11.46
CA GLY A 153 -11.64 7.27 -11.93
C GLY A 153 -12.67 7.00 -10.82
N ASP A 154 -12.42 7.48 -9.61
CA ASP A 154 -13.27 7.26 -8.43
C ASP A 154 -14.41 8.29 -8.25
N GLY A 155 -14.68 9.09 -9.30
CA GLY A 155 -15.67 10.16 -9.27
C GLY A 155 -15.20 11.45 -8.60
N THR A 156 -13.96 11.51 -8.12
CA THR A 156 -13.40 12.67 -7.41
C THR A 156 -12.18 13.26 -8.13
N ARG A 157 -11.61 14.32 -7.54
CA ARG A 157 -10.28 14.87 -7.90
C ARG A 157 -9.30 14.81 -6.73
N THR A 158 -9.61 14.01 -5.72
CA THR A 158 -8.83 13.92 -4.50
C THR A 158 -7.85 12.77 -4.64
N GLU A 159 -6.57 13.04 -4.37
CA GLU A 159 -5.54 12.00 -4.32
C GLU A 159 -5.91 10.90 -3.31
N ARG A 160 -5.34 9.72 -3.51
CA ARG A 160 -5.57 8.56 -2.66
C ARG A 160 -4.23 8.00 -2.22
N ARG A 161 -3.97 8.04 -0.92
CA ARG A 161 -2.72 7.49 -0.33
C ARG A 161 -2.83 6.01 -0.02
N GLU A 162 -3.97 5.41 -0.35
CA GLU A 162 -4.31 4.00 -0.24
C GLU A 162 -5.17 3.64 -1.48
N PRO A 163 -5.13 2.40 -1.99
CA PRO A 163 -5.91 1.98 -3.14
C PRO A 163 -7.40 2.16 -2.93
N VAL A 164 -8.06 2.73 -3.93
CA VAL A 164 -9.52 2.76 -4.02
C VAL A 164 -9.96 1.88 -5.18
N LYS A 165 -11.01 1.07 -4.95
CA LYS A 165 -11.59 0.22 -5.98
C LYS A 165 -12.36 1.07 -7.00
N ILE A 166 -12.14 0.82 -8.29
CA ILE A 166 -12.70 1.59 -9.41
C ILE A 166 -13.80 0.81 -10.14
N MET A 167 -13.51 -0.44 -10.55
CA MET A 167 -14.47 -1.26 -11.29
C MET A 167 -14.09 -2.76 -11.29
N ASP A 168 -15.03 -3.60 -11.70
CA ASP A 168 -14.87 -5.06 -11.81
C ASP A 168 -14.72 -5.54 -13.27
N GLY A 169 -14.18 -6.76 -13.42
CA GLY A 169 -14.10 -7.47 -14.70
C GLY A 169 -13.04 -6.89 -15.63
N VAL A 170 -11.92 -6.44 -15.08
CA VAL A 170 -10.79 -5.86 -15.82
C VAL A 170 -9.72 -6.91 -16.10
N ALA A 171 -9.17 -6.90 -17.31
CA ALA A 171 -8.11 -7.80 -17.74
C ALA A 171 -6.74 -7.12 -17.79
N GLN A 172 -6.69 -5.86 -18.23
CA GLN A 172 -5.46 -5.08 -18.40
C GLN A 172 -5.73 -3.60 -18.18
N VAL A 173 -4.71 -2.87 -17.72
CA VAL A 173 -4.71 -1.42 -17.55
C VAL A 173 -3.56 -0.77 -18.30
N ALA A 174 -3.77 0.50 -18.66
CA ALA A 174 -2.72 1.41 -19.08
C ALA A 174 -2.94 2.77 -18.45
N ALA A 175 -1.85 3.45 -18.14
CA ALA A 175 -1.83 4.76 -17.51
C ALA A 175 -1.01 5.72 -18.36
N GLY A 176 -1.59 6.86 -18.74
CA GLY A 176 -0.90 7.97 -19.37
C GLY A 176 -0.53 9.03 -18.34
N THR A 177 -0.19 10.24 -18.80
CA THR A 177 0.21 11.33 -17.91
C THR A 177 -0.88 11.68 -16.90
N ASN A 178 -2.10 12.00 -17.35
CA ASN A 178 -3.23 12.41 -16.50
C ASN A 178 -4.56 11.71 -16.88
N PHE A 179 -4.49 10.56 -17.54
CA PHE A 179 -5.65 9.79 -17.97
C PHE A 179 -5.33 8.30 -18.03
N SER A 180 -6.36 7.48 -17.93
CA SER A 180 -6.26 6.05 -17.71
C SER A 180 -7.17 5.28 -18.64
N MET A 181 -6.79 4.03 -18.91
CA MET A 181 -7.62 3.10 -19.66
C MET A 181 -7.60 1.69 -19.07
N ALA A 182 -8.71 0.98 -19.21
CA ALA A 182 -8.85 -0.41 -18.86
C ALA A 182 -9.46 -1.20 -20.02
N ILE A 183 -8.92 -2.38 -20.27
CA ILE A 183 -9.52 -3.39 -21.13
C ILE A 183 -10.24 -4.38 -20.22
N LYS A 184 -11.55 -4.53 -20.38
CA LYS A 184 -12.34 -5.52 -19.66
C LYS A 184 -12.12 -6.92 -20.24
N THR A 185 -12.52 -7.94 -19.48
CA THR A 185 -12.41 -9.36 -19.89
C THR A 185 -13.22 -9.70 -21.15
N ASP A 186 -14.24 -8.91 -21.46
CA ASP A 186 -15.03 -9.00 -22.70
C ASP A 186 -14.36 -8.32 -23.92
N GLY A 187 -13.19 -7.70 -23.74
CA GLY A 187 -12.46 -6.97 -24.77
C GLY A 187 -12.95 -5.55 -25.02
N SER A 188 -13.86 -5.01 -24.21
CA SER A 188 -14.25 -3.59 -24.25
C SER A 188 -13.17 -2.69 -23.62
N LEU A 189 -12.89 -1.56 -24.26
CA LEU A 189 -11.98 -0.53 -23.78
C LEU A 189 -12.76 0.57 -23.08
N TRP A 190 -12.28 0.97 -21.91
CA TRP A 190 -12.83 2.04 -21.09
C TRP A 190 -11.74 3.07 -20.78
N SER A 191 -12.10 4.35 -20.68
CA SER A 191 -11.17 5.45 -20.42
C SER A 191 -11.73 6.47 -19.42
N TRP A 192 -10.85 7.18 -18.71
CA TRP A 192 -11.20 8.27 -17.79
C TRP A 192 -9.99 9.17 -17.52
N GLY A 193 -10.22 10.31 -16.88
CA GLY A 193 -9.24 11.37 -16.60
C GLY A 193 -9.39 12.57 -17.54
N VAL A 194 -8.29 13.27 -17.77
CA VAL A 194 -8.23 14.47 -18.61
C VAL A 194 -8.53 14.15 -20.08
N ASN A 195 -9.30 15.01 -20.76
CA ASN A 195 -9.72 14.79 -22.15
C ASN A 195 -9.62 16.03 -23.07
N MET A 196 -8.86 17.05 -22.72
CA MET A 196 -8.86 18.33 -23.46
C MET A 196 -8.46 18.18 -24.94
N CYS A 197 -7.65 17.16 -25.26
CA CYS A 197 -7.17 16.86 -26.60
C CYS A 197 -7.93 15.69 -27.26
N GLY A 198 -9.00 15.17 -26.61
CA GLY A 198 -9.74 13.99 -27.06
C GLY A 198 -9.06 12.67 -26.74
N GLN A 199 -8.06 12.65 -25.84
CA GLN A 199 -7.26 11.46 -25.51
C GLN A 199 -8.08 10.29 -24.92
N LEU A 200 -9.30 10.54 -24.43
CA LEU A 200 -10.18 9.48 -23.95
C LEU A 200 -10.87 8.73 -25.10
N GLY A 201 -11.01 9.33 -26.28
CA GLY A 201 -11.61 8.67 -27.44
C GLY A 201 -13.14 8.51 -27.40
N ASP A 202 -13.81 9.15 -26.44
CA ASP A 202 -15.25 9.00 -26.18
C ASP A 202 -16.16 9.89 -27.08
N GLY A 203 -15.59 10.50 -28.11
CA GLY A 203 -16.26 11.46 -29.00
C GLY A 203 -16.39 12.86 -28.43
N THR A 204 -15.79 13.14 -27.27
CA THR A 204 -15.84 14.45 -26.61
C THR A 204 -14.43 14.95 -26.25
N ASN A 205 -14.35 16.19 -25.78
CA ASN A 205 -13.14 16.75 -25.17
C ASN A 205 -13.34 17.03 -23.66
N GLU A 206 -14.32 16.35 -23.06
CA GLU A 206 -14.72 16.57 -21.67
C GLU A 206 -14.02 15.58 -20.74
N THR A 207 -13.44 16.10 -19.64
CA THR A 207 -12.83 15.28 -18.59
C THR A 207 -13.86 14.31 -18.00
N ARG A 208 -13.47 13.06 -17.79
CA ARG A 208 -14.31 12.03 -17.17
C ARG A 208 -13.73 11.63 -15.83
N LEU A 209 -14.48 11.84 -14.75
CA LEU A 209 -14.04 11.42 -13.40
C LEU A 209 -14.35 9.95 -13.10
N THR A 210 -15.06 9.28 -13.99
CA THR A 210 -15.42 7.86 -13.90
C THR A 210 -15.22 7.19 -15.26
N PRO A 211 -14.95 5.86 -15.31
CA PRO A 211 -14.77 5.13 -16.56
C PRO A 211 -15.92 5.31 -17.55
N VAL A 212 -15.60 5.58 -18.82
CA VAL A 212 -16.54 5.57 -19.96
C VAL A 212 -16.08 4.58 -21.03
N LYS A 213 -17.02 3.85 -21.64
CA LYS A 213 -16.72 2.90 -22.72
C LYS A 213 -16.35 3.64 -24.01
N VAL A 214 -15.30 3.18 -24.69
CA VAL A 214 -14.74 3.79 -25.92
C VAL A 214 -15.00 2.93 -27.15
N MET A 215 -14.59 1.66 -27.11
CA MET A 215 -14.69 0.75 -28.26
C MET A 215 -14.61 -0.72 -27.83
N ASP A 216 -14.95 -1.64 -28.73
CA ASP A 216 -14.92 -3.09 -28.50
C ASP A 216 -13.82 -3.80 -29.28
N GLY A 217 -13.41 -4.98 -28.80
CA GLY A 217 -12.48 -5.89 -29.46
C GLY A 217 -11.03 -5.42 -29.38
N VAL A 218 -10.64 -4.77 -28.27
CA VAL A 218 -9.28 -4.28 -28.03
C VAL A 218 -8.45 -5.34 -27.33
N LYS A 219 -7.22 -5.53 -27.81
CA LYS A 219 -6.23 -6.49 -27.28
C LYS A 219 -5.18 -5.81 -26.40
N GLN A 220 -4.72 -4.62 -26.80
CA GLN A 220 -3.65 -3.88 -26.13
C GLN A 220 -3.86 -2.38 -26.32
N VAL A 221 -3.43 -1.59 -25.33
CA VAL A 221 -3.43 -0.13 -25.37
C VAL A 221 -2.10 0.41 -24.82
N ALA A 222 -1.59 1.49 -25.42
CA ALA A 222 -0.45 2.25 -24.95
C ALA A 222 -0.80 3.75 -24.96
N LEU A 223 -0.40 4.47 -23.91
CA LEU A 223 -0.81 5.85 -23.66
C LEU A 223 0.42 6.76 -23.65
N GLY A 224 0.38 7.84 -24.42
CA GLY A 224 1.36 8.92 -24.35
C GLY A 224 0.90 10.05 -23.44
N SER A 225 1.43 11.27 -23.64
CA SER A 225 1.03 12.43 -22.82
C SER A 225 -0.43 12.82 -23.03
N GLU A 226 -0.87 12.85 -24.29
CA GLU A 226 -2.19 13.37 -24.70
C GLU A 226 -2.80 12.58 -25.87
N PHE A 227 -2.32 11.35 -26.11
CA PHE A 227 -2.81 10.49 -27.19
C PHE A 227 -2.77 9.02 -26.77
N ALA A 228 -3.50 8.19 -27.49
CA ALA A 228 -3.59 6.77 -27.24
C ALA A 228 -3.39 5.97 -28.53
N ILE A 229 -2.83 4.77 -28.36
CA ILE A 229 -2.63 3.77 -29.39
C ILE A 229 -3.34 2.50 -28.92
N ALA A 230 -4.12 1.87 -29.79
CA ALA A 230 -4.73 0.57 -29.51
C ALA A 230 -4.49 -0.42 -30.64
N VAL A 231 -4.34 -1.68 -30.26
CA VAL A 231 -4.37 -2.82 -31.18
C VAL A 231 -5.63 -3.61 -30.91
N LYS A 232 -6.42 -3.86 -31.96
CA LYS A 232 -7.59 -4.75 -31.86
C LYS A 232 -7.17 -6.22 -31.96
N THR A 233 -8.08 -7.11 -31.60
CA THR A 233 -7.87 -8.57 -31.66
C THR A 233 -7.57 -9.10 -33.06
N ASP A 234 -7.99 -8.39 -34.11
CA ASP A 234 -7.66 -8.66 -35.52
C ASP A 234 -6.27 -8.15 -35.95
N GLY A 235 -5.50 -7.53 -35.04
CA GLY A 235 -4.18 -6.99 -35.31
C GLY A 235 -4.17 -5.63 -36.02
N SER A 236 -5.31 -4.94 -36.11
CA SER A 236 -5.40 -3.57 -36.64
C SER A 236 -4.95 -2.51 -35.62
N LEU A 237 -4.30 -1.45 -36.11
CA LEU A 237 -3.76 -0.34 -35.32
C LEU A 237 -4.68 0.88 -35.35
N TRP A 238 -4.94 1.46 -34.19
CA TRP A 238 -5.84 2.60 -34.01
C TRP A 238 -5.19 3.67 -33.14
N THR A 239 -5.44 4.95 -33.45
CA THR A 239 -4.93 6.10 -32.69
C THR A 239 -5.99 7.20 -32.54
N TRP A 240 -5.88 7.97 -31.46
CA TRP A 240 -6.68 9.17 -31.19
C TRP A 240 -6.01 10.05 -30.12
N GLY A 241 -6.54 11.25 -29.92
CA GLY A 241 -6.03 12.30 -29.05
C GLY A 241 -5.33 13.42 -29.82
N SER A 242 -4.29 13.96 -29.20
CA SER A 242 -3.44 15.04 -29.73
C SER A 242 -2.67 14.61 -30.98
N SER A 243 -2.40 15.58 -31.86
CA SER A 243 -1.71 15.35 -33.14
C SER A 243 -0.73 16.47 -33.49
N PHE A 244 -0.35 17.32 -32.54
CA PHE A 244 0.44 18.52 -32.80
C PHE A 244 1.81 18.21 -33.41
N PHE A 245 2.35 17.03 -33.10
CA PHE A 245 3.67 16.58 -33.53
C PHE A 245 3.61 15.28 -34.36
N GLY A 246 2.43 14.92 -34.87
CA GLY A 246 2.23 13.71 -35.67
C GLY A 246 2.00 12.44 -34.86
N GLU A 247 1.67 12.53 -33.57
CA GLU A 247 1.50 11.42 -32.62
C GLU A 247 0.41 10.43 -33.03
N LEU A 248 -0.50 10.83 -33.90
CA LEU A 248 -1.54 9.94 -34.44
C LEU A 248 -1.07 9.11 -35.63
N GLY A 249 0.02 9.45 -36.31
CA GLY A 249 0.55 8.67 -37.43
C GLY A 249 -0.40 8.55 -38.63
N ASP A 250 -1.45 9.37 -38.73
CA ASP A 250 -2.49 9.25 -39.76
C ASP A 250 -2.26 10.18 -40.97
N GLY A 251 -1.18 10.95 -40.96
CA GLY A 251 -0.80 11.92 -41.99
C GLY A 251 -1.66 13.19 -42.00
N GLN A 252 -2.66 13.32 -41.13
CA GLN A 252 -3.63 14.42 -41.18
C GLN A 252 -3.29 15.60 -40.27
N ASN A 253 -2.39 15.42 -39.30
CA ASN A 253 -2.03 16.44 -38.30
C ASN A 253 -3.25 17.11 -37.64
N LYS A 254 -4.31 16.34 -37.43
CA LYS A 254 -5.55 16.81 -36.82
C LYS A 254 -5.90 15.93 -35.62
N ALA A 255 -6.12 16.57 -34.47
CA ALA A 255 -6.52 15.88 -33.25
C ALA A 255 -7.86 15.15 -33.46
N ARG A 256 -8.01 14.01 -32.81
CA ARG A 256 -9.20 13.15 -32.91
C ARG A 256 -9.71 12.80 -31.54
N ASN A 257 -10.98 13.02 -31.28
CA ASN A 257 -11.63 12.57 -30.06
C ASN A 257 -12.35 11.22 -30.23
N THR A 258 -12.16 10.54 -31.37
CA THR A 258 -12.64 9.18 -31.62
C THR A 258 -11.51 8.33 -32.22
N PRO A 259 -11.40 7.04 -31.86
CA PRO A 259 -10.44 6.13 -32.47
C PRO A 259 -10.50 6.12 -34.00
N ALA A 260 -9.33 6.23 -34.64
CA ALA A 260 -9.20 6.08 -36.09
C ALA A 260 -8.14 5.04 -36.45
N GLN A 261 -8.44 4.20 -37.44
CA GLN A 261 -7.51 3.17 -37.89
C GLN A 261 -6.41 3.77 -38.78
N ILE A 262 -5.15 3.40 -38.50
CA ILE A 262 -4.02 3.66 -39.40
C ILE A 262 -3.80 2.41 -40.25
N ARG A 263 -3.67 2.58 -41.58
CA ARG A 263 -3.59 1.44 -42.52
C ARG A 263 -2.30 1.36 -43.31
N VAL A 264 -1.56 2.45 -43.43
CA VAL A 264 -0.41 2.55 -44.34
C VAL A 264 0.71 3.32 -43.65
N ALA A 265 1.93 2.81 -43.74
CA ALA A 265 3.15 3.51 -43.38
C ALA A 265 3.79 4.14 -44.62
N THR A 266 4.89 4.87 -44.42
CA THR A 266 5.74 5.33 -45.54
C THR A 266 6.23 4.10 -46.35
N ASP A 267 6.55 4.31 -47.62
CA ASP A 267 6.99 3.27 -48.57
C ASP A 267 5.94 2.19 -48.91
N GLY A 268 4.66 2.45 -48.60
CA GLY A 268 3.53 1.61 -49.02
C GLY A 268 3.32 0.35 -48.17
N ILE A 269 3.97 0.26 -46.99
CA ILE A 269 3.78 -0.84 -46.05
C ILE A 269 2.34 -0.80 -45.51
N ILE A 270 1.62 -1.91 -45.65
CA ILE A 270 0.28 -2.07 -45.06
C ILE A 270 0.44 -2.45 -43.59
N ILE A 271 -0.08 -1.62 -42.69
CA ILE A 271 -0.06 -1.86 -41.25
C ILE A 271 -1.15 -2.88 -40.91
N LYS A 272 -0.74 -4.12 -40.64
CA LYS A 272 -1.58 -5.23 -40.19
C LYS A 272 -0.74 -6.18 -39.34
N ASN A 273 -1.41 -7.07 -38.60
CA ASN A 273 -0.75 -8.03 -37.72
C ASN A 273 0.18 -7.36 -36.70
N VAL A 274 -0.25 -6.23 -36.13
CA VAL A 274 0.47 -5.60 -35.02
C VAL A 274 0.36 -6.51 -33.81
N VAL A 275 1.50 -6.79 -33.18
CA VAL A 275 1.60 -7.73 -32.04
C VAL A 275 2.03 -7.06 -30.75
N ASP A 276 2.58 -5.85 -30.81
CA ASP A 276 3.00 -5.08 -29.65
C ASP A 276 3.00 -3.58 -29.97
N ILE A 277 2.76 -2.73 -28.97
CA ILE A 277 2.74 -1.26 -29.07
C ILE A 277 3.36 -0.62 -27.84
N ALA A 278 3.97 0.55 -28.04
CA ALA A 278 4.47 1.40 -26.96
C ALA A 278 4.27 2.89 -27.32
N ALA A 279 4.18 3.74 -26.31
CA ALA A 279 4.01 5.18 -26.49
C ALA A 279 4.95 5.91 -25.53
N GLY A 280 5.71 6.88 -26.06
CA GLY A 280 6.37 7.89 -25.24
C GLY A 280 5.49 9.12 -25.08
N SER A 281 6.08 10.25 -24.68
CA SER A 281 5.30 11.47 -24.50
C SER A 281 4.63 11.95 -25.78
N PHE A 282 5.36 11.90 -26.89
CA PHE A 282 4.93 12.44 -28.19
C PHE A 282 5.29 11.53 -29.38
N HIS A 283 5.56 10.24 -29.14
CA HIS A 283 5.87 9.28 -30.19
C HIS A 283 5.23 7.92 -29.94
N GLY A 284 4.87 7.24 -31.00
CA GLY A 284 4.30 5.90 -30.96
C GLY A 284 5.19 4.88 -31.65
N LEU A 285 5.12 3.64 -31.16
CA LEU A 285 5.79 2.49 -31.72
C LEU A 285 4.79 1.35 -31.95
N ALA A 286 4.95 0.63 -33.05
CA ALA A 286 4.19 -0.58 -33.35
C ALA A 286 5.13 -1.67 -33.88
N ARG A 287 5.06 -2.86 -33.30
CA ARG A 287 5.81 -4.03 -33.76
C ARG A 287 4.89 -4.96 -34.52
N LEU A 288 5.28 -5.31 -35.73
CA LEU A 288 4.57 -6.26 -36.58
C LEU A 288 4.96 -7.69 -36.23
N SER A 289 4.13 -8.67 -36.60
CA SER A 289 4.42 -10.09 -36.39
C SER A 289 5.71 -10.57 -37.09
N THR A 290 6.20 -9.81 -38.08
CA THR A 290 7.48 -10.04 -38.77
C THR A 290 8.70 -9.68 -37.92
N GLY A 291 8.51 -8.95 -36.81
CA GLY A 291 9.59 -8.37 -36.02
C GLY A 291 10.01 -6.98 -36.46
N GLU A 292 9.44 -6.46 -37.56
CA GLU A 292 9.61 -5.08 -38.00
C GLU A 292 8.94 -4.11 -37.01
N VAL A 293 9.61 -2.99 -36.75
CA VAL A 293 9.10 -1.92 -35.88
C VAL A 293 8.82 -0.69 -36.72
N LEU A 294 7.68 -0.08 -36.49
CA LEU A 294 7.29 1.21 -37.05
C LEU A 294 7.30 2.26 -35.93
N GLY A 295 7.80 3.45 -36.24
CA GLY A 295 7.80 4.61 -35.34
C GLY A 295 7.20 5.85 -35.99
N TRP A 296 6.54 6.70 -35.21
CA TRP A 296 5.94 7.96 -35.67
C TRP A 296 5.84 8.99 -34.53
N GLY A 297 5.49 10.22 -34.89
CA GLY A 297 5.42 11.37 -33.99
C GLY A 297 6.74 12.16 -33.94
N THR A 298 7.11 12.63 -32.75
CA THR A 298 8.28 13.48 -32.55
C THR A 298 9.58 12.68 -32.51
N SER A 299 10.53 13.01 -33.40
CA SER A 299 11.93 12.59 -33.30
C SER A 299 12.85 13.82 -33.38
N LEU A 300 13.03 14.61 -32.31
CA LEU A 300 13.77 15.90 -32.42
C LEU A 300 15.28 15.67 -32.60
N ALA A 301 15.98 16.57 -33.31
CA ALA A 301 17.40 16.42 -33.65
C ALA A 301 18.36 16.21 -32.47
N VAL A 302 17.97 16.56 -31.25
CA VAL A 302 18.74 16.37 -30.01
C VAL A 302 18.21 15.23 -29.12
N ASN A 303 17.10 14.58 -29.53
CA ASN A 303 16.46 13.52 -28.76
C ASN A 303 16.14 12.25 -29.57
N GLY A 304 16.12 12.28 -30.91
CA GLY A 304 15.94 11.16 -31.85
C GLY A 304 15.20 9.95 -31.28
N GLN A 305 13.95 10.13 -30.87
CA GLN A 305 13.23 9.21 -29.99
C GLN A 305 13.07 7.80 -30.54
N PHE A 306 13.08 7.63 -31.87
CA PHE A 306 12.91 6.33 -32.51
C PHE A 306 13.72 6.12 -33.80
N TYR A 307 14.11 7.18 -34.53
CA TYR A 307 15.17 7.23 -35.56
C TYR A 307 15.12 8.59 -36.29
N GLY A 308 16.26 9.20 -36.62
CA GLY A 308 16.32 10.43 -37.43
C GLY A 308 15.84 11.71 -36.73
N SER A 309 15.76 12.82 -37.47
CA SER A 309 15.37 14.14 -36.94
C SER A 309 14.18 14.74 -37.70
N GLY A 310 13.06 15.00 -37.01
CA GLY A 310 11.88 15.66 -37.56
C GLY A 310 10.57 15.27 -36.86
N TYR A 311 9.46 15.68 -37.48
CA TYR A 311 8.11 15.22 -37.14
C TYR A 311 7.68 14.21 -38.19
N TYR A 312 7.25 13.03 -37.74
CA TYR A 312 6.86 11.92 -38.60
C TYR A 312 5.35 11.69 -38.45
N PRO A 313 4.51 12.39 -39.22
CA PRO A 313 3.06 12.28 -39.12
C PRO A 313 2.51 10.98 -39.72
N ILE A 314 3.38 10.14 -40.31
CA ILE A 314 3.08 8.83 -40.87
C ILE A 314 4.15 7.86 -40.33
N PRO A 315 3.79 6.62 -39.95
CA PRO A 315 4.74 5.61 -39.52
C PRO A 315 5.86 5.38 -40.53
N ILE A 316 7.07 5.22 -40.01
CA ILE A 316 8.26 4.85 -40.76
C ILE A 316 8.88 3.58 -40.16
N PRO A 317 9.53 2.73 -40.96
CA PRO A 317 10.35 1.65 -40.43
C PRO A 317 11.47 2.19 -39.53
N VAL A 318 11.60 1.57 -38.36
CA VAL A 318 12.69 1.78 -37.40
C VAL A 318 13.57 0.53 -37.44
N LEU A 319 14.89 0.71 -37.39
CA LEU A 319 15.87 -0.40 -37.45
C LEU A 319 15.79 -1.24 -38.76
N SER A 320 15.55 -0.59 -39.89
CA SER A 320 15.25 -1.21 -41.20
C SER A 320 16.23 -2.31 -41.61
N GLY A 321 15.72 -3.55 -41.80
CA GLY A 321 16.33 -4.57 -42.65
C GLY A 321 17.29 -5.60 -42.02
N THR A 322 17.67 -5.51 -40.74
CA THR A 322 18.71 -6.42 -40.19
C THR A 322 18.48 -6.96 -38.77
N MET A 323 17.48 -6.48 -38.01
CA MET A 323 17.31 -6.87 -36.61
C MET A 323 15.83 -7.15 -36.25
N PRO A 324 15.36 -8.41 -36.29
CA PRO A 324 14.03 -8.73 -35.78
C PRO A 324 13.95 -8.37 -34.29
N THR A 325 12.99 -7.51 -33.95
CA THR A 325 12.77 -7.06 -32.58
C THR A 325 11.85 -8.03 -31.83
N LYS A 326 12.23 -8.40 -30.60
CA LYS A 326 11.46 -9.28 -29.71
C LYS A 326 10.47 -8.53 -28.83
N THR A 327 10.93 -7.45 -28.21
CA THR A 327 10.14 -6.57 -27.33
C THR A 327 10.68 -5.15 -27.47
N MET A 328 9.81 -4.17 -27.20
CA MET A 328 10.16 -2.76 -27.23
C MET A 328 9.54 -2.02 -26.05
N ALA A 329 10.08 -0.84 -25.74
CA ALA A 329 9.52 0.07 -24.75
C ALA A 329 9.79 1.52 -25.17
N ALA A 330 8.92 2.44 -24.76
CA ALA A 330 9.05 3.87 -24.99
C ALA A 330 8.91 4.61 -23.66
N GLY A 331 9.87 5.49 -23.36
CA GLY A 331 9.81 6.43 -22.26
C GLY A 331 9.47 7.84 -22.77
N THR A 332 9.64 8.88 -21.94
CA THR A 332 9.27 10.25 -22.34
C THR A 332 9.89 10.66 -23.68
N ASN A 333 11.20 10.46 -23.82
CA ASN A 333 11.97 10.89 -24.99
C ASN A 333 13.01 9.85 -25.44
N HIS A 334 12.79 8.57 -25.16
CA HIS A 334 13.65 7.48 -25.59
C HIS A 334 12.85 6.22 -25.90
N SER A 335 13.46 5.33 -26.66
CA SER A 335 12.92 4.01 -26.98
C SER A 335 14.00 2.95 -26.85
N LEU A 336 13.59 1.78 -26.37
CA LEU A 336 14.45 0.61 -26.21
C LEU A 336 13.92 -0.55 -27.03
N TYR A 337 14.83 -1.32 -27.61
CA TYR A 337 14.51 -2.46 -28.47
C TYR A 337 15.38 -3.65 -28.09
N ASN A 338 14.74 -4.80 -27.87
CA ASN A 338 15.44 -6.07 -27.66
C ASN A 338 15.59 -6.76 -29.02
N VAL A 339 16.82 -6.83 -29.52
CA VAL A 339 17.14 -7.26 -30.88
C VAL A 339 17.93 -8.57 -30.87
N ASP A 340 17.68 -9.44 -31.85
CA ASP A 340 18.45 -10.68 -32.03
C ASP A 340 19.77 -10.42 -32.76
N VAL A 341 20.77 -9.91 -32.03
CA VAL A 341 22.14 -9.75 -32.54
C VAL A 341 23.11 -10.58 -31.69
N VAL A 342 24.06 -11.24 -32.35
CA VAL A 342 25.15 -11.96 -31.66
C VAL A 342 25.97 -10.94 -30.86
N GLY A 343 25.92 -11.04 -29.51
CA GLY A 343 26.73 -10.24 -28.59
C GLY A 343 26.02 -9.04 -27.95
N TRP A 344 24.86 -8.60 -28.46
CA TRP A 344 24.11 -7.46 -27.93
C TRP A 344 22.61 -7.74 -27.93
N THR A 345 21.94 -7.47 -26.81
CA THR A 345 20.50 -7.76 -26.67
C THR A 345 19.63 -6.52 -26.68
N VAL A 346 20.10 -5.37 -26.17
CA VAL A 346 19.26 -4.17 -26.02
C VAL A 346 19.94 -2.97 -26.64
N VAL A 347 19.22 -2.33 -27.56
CA VAL A 347 19.62 -1.07 -28.20
C VAL A 347 18.63 0.03 -27.87
N GLY A 348 19.10 1.27 -27.84
CA GLY A 348 18.29 2.44 -27.54
C GLY A 348 18.53 3.61 -28.49
N TYR A 349 17.46 4.34 -28.77
CA TYR A 349 17.50 5.66 -29.39
C TYR A 349 16.81 6.64 -28.45
N GLY A 350 17.23 7.90 -28.41
CA GLY A 350 16.62 8.81 -27.47
C GLY A 350 17.54 9.86 -26.87
N SER A 351 16.91 10.67 -26.02
CA SER A 351 17.59 11.38 -24.94
C SER A 351 18.34 10.39 -24.04
N ASN A 352 19.53 10.78 -23.58
CA ASN A 352 20.34 10.01 -22.64
C ASN A 352 20.91 10.90 -21.52
N ASN A 353 20.34 12.09 -21.27
CA ASN A 353 20.94 13.07 -20.38
C ASN A 353 21.04 12.57 -18.92
N MET A 354 20.24 11.56 -18.56
CA MET A 354 20.24 10.90 -17.27
C MET A 354 20.81 9.47 -17.32
N GLY A 355 21.35 9.04 -18.46
CA GLY A 355 21.87 7.69 -18.66
C GLY A 355 20.82 6.64 -19.01
N GLN A 356 19.60 7.04 -19.39
CA GLN A 356 18.45 6.14 -19.64
C GLN A 356 18.61 5.17 -20.81
N LEU A 357 19.64 5.31 -21.64
CA LEU A 357 20.00 4.33 -22.67
C LEU A 357 20.92 3.21 -22.15
N GLY A 358 21.53 3.37 -20.97
CA GLY A 358 22.25 2.28 -20.28
C GLY A 358 23.63 1.92 -20.87
N ASP A 359 24.20 2.77 -21.73
CA ASP A 359 25.48 2.54 -22.42
C ASP A 359 26.71 2.97 -21.61
N GLY A 360 26.51 3.46 -20.39
CA GLY A 360 27.54 4.04 -19.53
C GLY A 360 27.89 5.48 -19.87
N THR A 361 27.13 6.15 -20.74
CA THR A 361 27.32 7.56 -21.10
C THR A 361 26.08 8.39 -20.75
N THR A 362 26.14 9.69 -21.05
CA THR A 362 24.99 10.59 -21.03
C THR A 362 24.73 11.24 -22.40
N LEU A 363 25.26 10.63 -23.47
CA LEU A 363 25.12 11.11 -24.84
C LEU A 363 23.92 10.46 -25.50
N GLY A 364 23.03 11.27 -26.07
CA GLY A 364 21.85 10.77 -26.80
C GLY A 364 22.23 10.00 -28.07
N ALA A 365 21.30 9.16 -28.55
CA ALA A 365 21.48 8.29 -29.71
C ALA A 365 20.37 8.54 -30.73
N PHE A 366 20.72 8.99 -31.94
CA PHE A 366 19.74 9.47 -32.93
C PHE A 366 19.93 8.86 -34.33
N SER A 367 21.18 8.74 -34.79
CA SER A 367 21.54 8.11 -36.06
C SER A 367 22.03 6.67 -35.87
N GLU A 368 22.80 6.45 -34.81
CA GLU A 368 23.31 5.15 -34.40
C GLU A 368 22.72 4.79 -33.04
N PRO A 369 22.36 3.52 -32.79
CA PRO A 369 21.81 3.11 -31.52
C PRO A 369 22.88 3.11 -30.41
N ALA A 370 22.47 3.44 -29.20
CA ALA A 370 23.23 3.15 -27.98
C ALA A 370 23.03 1.69 -27.56
N PHE A 371 24.08 1.05 -27.05
CA PHE A 371 24.05 -0.35 -26.62
C PHE A 371 24.06 -0.43 -25.10
N ALA A 372 22.97 -0.91 -24.51
CA ALA A 372 22.88 -1.07 -23.06
C ALA A 372 23.88 -2.14 -22.60
N LYS A 373 24.68 -1.82 -21.58
CA LYS A 373 25.72 -2.71 -21.08
C LYS A 373 25.16 -3.81 -20.19
N GLU A 374 25.87 -4.94 -20.15
CA GLU A 374 25.72 -5.97 -19.11
C GLU A 374 24.34 -6.65 -19.03
N LEU A 375 23.52 -6.54 -20.08
CA LEU A 375 22.24 -7.22 -20.20
C LEU A 375 22.34 -8.48 -21.06
N THR A 376 21.79 -9.58 -20.55
CA THR A 376 21.69 -10.86 -21.25
C THR A 376 20.29 -11.44 -21.08
N SER A 377 19.84 -12.21 -22.08
CA SER A 377 18.59 -12.97 -21.99
C SER A 377 17.37 -12.13 -21.59
N VAL A 378 17.25 -10.92 -22.14
CA VAL A 378 16.14 -10.00 -21.83
C VAL A 378 14.81 -10.57 -22.34
N SER A 379 13.80 -10.59 -21.49
CA SER A 379 12.44 -11.05 -21.79
C SER A 379 11.44 -9.89 -21.92
N LYS A 380 11.64 -8.80 -21.17
CA LYS A 380 10.80 -7.60 -21.21
C LYS A 380 11.62 -6.34 -21.05
N LEU A 381 11.28 -5.31 -21.83
CA LEU A 381 11.79 -3.94 -21.67
C LEU A 381 10.72 -3.04 -21.07
N LEU A 382 11.15 -2.07 -20.29
CA LEU A 382 10.32 -1.02 -19.72
C LEU A 382 11.05 0.31 -19.83
N ALA A 383 10.29 1.39 -20.03
CA ALA A 383 10.80 2.74 -20.04
C ALA A 383 9.80 3.66 -19.34
N GLY A 384 10.30 4.46 -18.40
CA GLY A 384 9.54 5.47 -17.67
C GLY A 384 9.88 6.87 -18.19
N GLY A 385 9.97 7.85 -17.29
CA GLY A 385 10.31 9.24 -17.61
C GLY A 385 11.66 9.37 -18.32
N ASN A 386 12.72 9.49 -17.53
CA ASN A 386 14.10 9.38 -18.00
C ASN A 386 14.82 8.22 -17.31
N HIS A 387 14.11 7.13 -17.03
CA HIS A 387 14.68 5.90 -16.51
C HIS A 387 14.09 4.70 -17.24
N SER A 388 14.77 3.57 -17.10
CA SER A 388 14.55 2.38 -17.91
C SER A 388 14.74 1.14 -17.07
N ALA A 389 14.14 0.04 -17.49
CA ALA A 389 14.32 -1.25 -16.86
C ALA A 389 14.25 -2.39 -17.86
N ALA A 390 14.80 -3.53 -17.46
CA ALA A 390 14.71 -4.79 -18.18
C ALA A 390 14.47 -5.93 -17.20
N ILE A 391 13.64 -6.89 -17.61
CA ILE A 391 13.49 -8.17 -16.93
C ILE A 391 14.16 -9.21 -17.82
N ASN A 392 15.02 -10.05 -17.24
CA ASN A 392 15.62 -11.17 -17.97
C ASN A 392 14.77 -12.46 -17.84
N LEU A 393 15.16 -13.53 -18.55
CA LEU A 393 14.46 -14.81 -18.52
C LEU A 393 14.48 -15.51 -17.14
N SER A 394 15.38 -15.13 -16.23
CA SER A 394 15.39 -15.65 -14.84
C SER A 394 14.52 -14.82 -13.89
N GLY A 395 13.85 -13.78 -14.37
CA GLY A 395 13.06 -12.86 -13.54
C GLY A 395 13.89 -11.87 -12.72
N ALA A 396 15.15 -11.62 -13.08
CA ALA A 396 15.92 -10.52 -12.49
C ALA A 396 15.52 -9.20 -13.17
N LEU A 397 15.15 -8.21 -12.35
CA LEU A 397 14.84 -6.85 -12.76
C LEU A 397 16.09 -5.98 -12.64
N TYR A 398 16.44 -5.35 -13.76
CA TYR A 398 17.49 -4.35 -13.86
C TYR A 398 16.88 -2.98 -14.06
N GLY A 399 17.42 -1.94 -13.42
CA GLY A 399 17.00 -0.55 -13.59
C GLY A 399 18.19 0.37 -13.90
N TRP A 400 17.96 1.44 -14.65
CA TRP A 400 18.97 2.48 -14.94
C TRP A 400 18.32 3.80 -15.37
N GLY A 401 19.13 4.85 -15.52
CA GLY A 401 18.73 6.20 -15.86
C GLY A 401 18.60 7.13 -14.65
N GLU A 402 17.67 8.07 -14.74
CA GLU A 402 17.33 9.04 -13.70
C GLU A 402 16.94 8.35 -12.40
N ASN A 403 17.47 8.85 -11.28
CA ASN A 403 17.27 8.28 -9.96
C ASN A 403 17.10 9.36 -8.88
N ASP A 404 16.84 10.61 -9.24
CA ASP A 404 16.71 11.72 -8.28
C ASP A 404 15.58 11.49 -7.25
N CYS A 405 14.58 10.66 -7.59
CA CYS A 405 13.50 10.23 -6.69
C CYS A 405 13.68 8.79 -6.17
N GLY A 406 14.81 8.15 -6.47
CA GLY A 406 15.05 6.73 -6.18
C GLY A 406 14.30 5.76 -7.09
N GLN A 407 13.79 6.21 -8.25
CA GLN A 407 12.97 5.42 -9.18
C GLN A 407 13.70 4.23 -9.82
N VAL A 408 15.04 4.18 -9.76
CA VAL A 408 15.80 2.98 -10.13
C VAL A 408 15.62 1.87 -9.08
N GLY A 409 15.48 2.20 -7.79
CA GLY A 409 15.21 1.23 -6.72
C GLY A 409 16.45 0.57 -6.11
N ASN A 410 17.64 1.13 -6.32
CA ASN A 410 18.92 0.58 -5.85
C ASN A 410 19.34 1.09 -4.45
N GLY A 411 18.45 1.79 -3.74
CA GLY A 411 18.68 2.27 -2.38
C GLY A 411 19.44 3.59 -2.25
N ASN A 412 19.62 4.31 -3.33
CA ASN A 412 20.19 5.66 -3.35
C ASN A 412 19.45 6.52 -4.39
N THR A 413 19.91 7.76 -4.57
CA THR A 413 19.34 8.73 -5.52
C THR A 413 20.32 9.12 -6.64
N THR A 414 21.34 8.30 -6.88
CA THR A 414 22.36 8.57 -7.91
C THR A 414 21.92 7.98 -9.24
N ASN A 415 21.90 8.80 -10.29
CA ASN A 415 21.62 8.34 -11.66
C ASN A 415 22.54 7.17 -12.05
N GLN A 416 21.98 6.21 -12.76
CA GLN A 416 22.69 4.99 -13.18
C GLN A 416 22.84 5.02 -14.70
N THR A 417 24.05 5.18 -15.22
CA THR A 417 24.28 5.15 -16.67
C THR A 417 24.42 3.73 -17.23
N THR A 418 24.44 2.71 -16.37
CA THR A 418 24.45 1.29 -16.74
C THR A 418 23.36 0.53 -15.98
N PRO A 419 22.78 -0.53 -16.57
CA PRO A 419 21.84 -1.42 -15.89
C PRO A 419 22.38 -1.94 -14.56
N THR A 420 21.61 -1.79 -13.48
CA THR A 420 21.93 -2.36 -12.16
C THR A 420 20.81 -3.26 -11.67
N ILE A 421 21.15 -4.33 -10.95
CA ILE A 421 20.16 -5.28 -10.42
C ILE A 421 19.37 -4.60 -9.30
N VAL A 422 18.04 -4.62 -9.43
CA VAL A 422 17.09 -4.05 -8.45
C VAL A 422 16.54 -5.15 -7.54
N MET A 423 16.02 -6.23 -8.14
CA MET A 423 15.40 -7.35 -7.42
C MET A 423 15.26 -8.58 -8.33
N SER A 424 14.96 -9.73 -7.72
CA SER A 424 14.74 -11.01 -8.42
C SER A 424 13.28 -11.49 -8.31
N ASN A 425 12.97 -12.56 -9.04
CA ASN A 425 11.64 -13.20 -9.09
C ASN A 425 10.55 -12.24 -9.56
N VAL A 426 10.85 -11.36 -10.53
CA VAL A 426 9.90 -10.40 -11.11
C VAL A 426 9.23 -11.01 -12.33
N GLN A 427 7.90 -10.98 -12.34
CA GLN A 427 7.06 -11.40 -13.46
C GLN A 427 6.77 -10.24 -14.41
N SER A 428 6.46 -9.06 -13.86
CA SER A 428 6.19 -7.86 -14.65
C SER A 428 6.48 -6.60 -13.84
N ALA A 429 6.55 -5.46 -14.52
CA ALA A 429 6.80 -4.17 -13.90
C ALA A 429 6.09 -3.05 -14.68
N ALA A 430 6.03 -1.86 -14.08
CA ALA A 430 5.59 -0.61 -14.69
C ALA A 430 6.43 0.54 -14.17
N LEU A 431 6.73 1.51 -15.03
CA LEU A 431 7.55 2.68 -14.73
C LEU A 431 6.76 3.95 -15.08
N SER A 432 6.86 4.99 -14.26
CA SER A 432 6.33 6.32 -14.55
C SER A 432 7.46 7.35 -14.72
N SER A 433 7.17 8.64 -14.59
CA SER A 433 8.20 9.68 -14.57
C SER A 433 9.19 9.53 -13.41
N SER A 434 8.70 9.17 -12.22
CA SER A 434 9.44 9.24 -10.96
C SER A 434 9.14 8.07 -10.01
N ASN A 435 8.39 7.07 -10.46
CA ASN A 435 8.00 5.89 -9.69
C ASN A 435 8.13 4.61 -10.49
N SER A 436 8.23 3.52 -9.77
CA SER A 436 8.36 2.19 -10.34
C SER A 436 7.59 1.18 -9.52
N ALA A 437 7.09 0.16 -10.20
CA ALA A 437 6.39 -0.96 -9.61
C ALA A 437 6.87 -2.28 -10.22
N ALA A 438 6.87 -3.34 -9.43
CA ALA A 438 7.11 -4.71 -9.87
C ALA A 438 6.11 -5.68 -9.24
N ILE A 439 5.60 -6.59 -10.06
CA ILE A 439 4.85 -7.76 -9.62
C ILE A 439 5.83 -8.94 -9.60
N LYS A 440 6.01 -9.54 -8.43
CA LYS A 440 6.81 -10.76 -8.29
C LYS A 440 6.05 -11.99 -8.80
N THR A 441 6.76 -13.10 -9.03
CA THR A 441 6.19 -14.38 -9.47
C THR A 441 5.20 -14.99 -8.48
N ASP A 442 5.25 -14.58 -7.21
CA ASP A 442 4.28 -14.93 -6.19
C ASP A 442 3.04 -14.02 -6.19
N GLY A 443 2.92 -13.10 -7.15
CA GLY A 443 1.81 -12.15 -7.29
C GLY A 443 1.86 -10.93 -6.36
N THR A 444 2.90 -10.78 -5.54
CA THR A 444 3.05 -9.59 -4.68
C THR A 444 3.45 -8.35 -5.47
N LEU A 445 2.87 -7.20 -5.12
CA LEU A 445 3.19 -5.91 -5.73
C LEU A 445 4.19 -5.15 -4.88
N TRP A 446 5.23 -4.60 -5.51
CA TRP A 446 6.30 -3.84 -4.88
C TRP A 446 6.40 -2.47 -5.55
N LEU A 447 6.49 -1.40 -4.75
CA LEU A 447 6.49 -0.01 -5.20
C LEU A 447 7.73 0.73 -4.67
N TRP A 448 8.26 1.68 -5.46
CA TRP A 448 9.35 2.57 -5.03
C TRP A 448 9.39 3.86 -5.88
N GLY A 449 10.27 4.78 -5.48
CA GLY A 449 10.42 6.11 -6.06
C GLY A 449 9.78 7.20 -5.21
N ASP A 450 9.31 8.26 -5.89
CA ASP A 450 8.61 9.40 -5.30
C ASP A 450 7.36 8.97 -4.49
N ASN A 451 6.94 9.77 -3.50
CA ASN A 451 5.69 9.50 -2.79
C ASN A 451 4.91 10.77 -2.48
N SER A 452 5.20 11.87 -3.16
CA SER A 452 4.60 13.18 -2.90
C SER A 452 3.06 13.19 -2.97
N TYR A 453 2.46 12.24 -3.69
CA TYR A 453 1.00 12.06 -3.82
C TYR A 453 0.47 10.77 -3.17
N GLY A 454 1.30 10.03 -2.43
CA GLY A 454 0.92 8.71 -1.89
C GLY A 454 1.02 7.57 -2.92
N GLN A 455 1.89 7.69 -3.92
CA GLN A 455 2.11 6.67 -4.96
C GLN A 455 2.56 5.31 -4.42
N LEU A 456 3.19 5.27 -3.24
CA LEU A 456 3.61 4.02 -2.59
C LEU A 456 2.47 3.35 -1.81
N ALA A 457 1.32 4.02 -1.72
CA ALA A 457 0.11 3.52 -1.10
C ALA A 457 0.35 2.90 0.28
N ASP A 458 1.04 3.63 1.16
CA ASP A 458 1.29 3.23 2.54
C ASP A 458 0.72 4.24 3.55
N GLY A 459 -0.22 5.08 3.10
CA GLY A 459 -0.79 6.17 3.88
C GLY A 459 0.15 7.38 4.07
N THR A 460 1.42 7.25 3.70
CA THR A 460 2.43 8.31 3.86
C THR A 460 2.68 9.08 2.56
N THR A 461 3.52 10.10 2.65
CA THR A 461 4.09 10.82 1.49
C THR A 461 5.61 10.73 1.44
N SER A 462 6.20 9.78 2.16
CA SER A 462 7.65 9.59 2.25
C SER A 462 8.12 8.70 1.10
N PRO A 463 9.11 9.12 0.30
CA PRO A 463 9.61 8.30 -0.80
C PRO A 463 10.33 7.05 -0.29
N SER A 464 10.47 6.06 -1.17
CA SER A 464 11.28 4.86 -0.91
C SER A 464 12.25 4.65 -2.06
N TYR A 465 13.55 4.59 -1.74
CA TYR A 465 14.59 4.39 -2.74
C TYR A 465 14.87 2.90 -3.00
N LYS A 466 14.13 2.00 -2.35
CA LYS A 466 14.15 0.54 -2.55
C LYS A 466 12.73 0.02 -2.74
N PRO A 467 12.55 -1.10 -3.46
CA PRO A 467 11.25 -1.77 -3.55
C PRO A 467 10.67 -2.06 -2.16
N LYS A 468 9.42 -1.63 -1.94
CA LYS A 468 8.63 -1.93 -0.74
C LYS A 468 7.39 -2.73 -1.13
N GLU A 469 7.14 -3.84 -0.44
CA GLU A 469 5.92 -4.64 -0.66
C GLU A 469 4.70 -3.80 -0.29
N LEU A 470 3.70 -3.83 -1.16
CA LEU A 470 2.41 -3.22 -0.92
C LEU A 470 1.56 -4.15 -0.06
N VAL A 471 1.20 -3.67 1.13
CA VAL A 471 0.45 -4.40 2.15
C VAL A 471 -0.54 -3.45 2.81
N PHE A 472 -1.78 -3.91 3.03
CA PHE A 472 -2.84 -3.08 3.63
C PHE A 472 -3.58 -3.82 4.73
N ALA A 473 -4.09 -3.08 5.70
CA ALA A 473 -5.17 -3.60 6.52
C ALA A 473 -6.45 -3.62 5.68
N ASP A 474 -7.27 -4.67 5.81
CA ASP A 474 -8.68 -4.56 5.41
C ASP A 474 -9.34 -3.50 6.32
N GLU A 475 -10.42 -2.86 5.84
CA GLU A 475 -11.09 -1.76 6.55
C GLU A 475 -11.16 -2.03 8.06
N VAL A 476 -10.49 -1.17 8.82
CA VAL A 476 -10.46 -1.24 10.28
C VAL A 476 -11.90 -1.07 10.76
N GLU A 477 -12.39 -1.96 11.64
CA GLU A 477 -13.56 -1.67 12.47
C GLU A 477 -13.34 -0.28 13.05
N THR A 478 -14.11 0.69 12.55
CA THR A 478 -14.03 2.09 12.97
C THR A 478 -13.92 2.11 14.49
N LEU A 479 -12.98 2.89 15.02
CA LEU A 479 -12.92 3.15 16.46
C LEU A 479 -14.36 3.40 16.94
N PRO A 480 -14.84 2.70 17.98
CA PRO A 480 -16.22 2.87 18.41
C PRO A 480 -16.52 4.36 18.61
N GLU A 481 -17.73 4.80 18.30
CA GLU A 481 -18.10 6.21 18.52
C GLU A 481 -17.85 6.60 19.98
N ASP A 482 -17.45 7.86 20.17
CA ASP A 482 -17.25 8.47 21.49
C ASP A 482 -18.47 8.19 22.39
N LYS A 483 -18.26 7.46 23.49
CA LYS A 483 -19.34 7.19 24.45
C LYS A 483 -19.36 8.28 25.51
N THR A 484 -20.52 8.90 25.67
CA THR A 484 -20.79 9.86 26.73
C THR A 484 -21.52 9.18 27.88
N TYR A 485 -21.13 9.52 29.09
CA TYR A 485 -21.66 8.93 30.32
C TYR A 485 -21.99 10.04 31.33
N ASP A 486 -23.03 9.79 32.12
CA ASP A 486 -23.43 10.69 33.20
C ASP A 486 -22.50 10.53 34.40
N LEU A 487 -22.07 11.67 34.95
CA LEU A 487 -21.31 11.73 36.18
C LEU A 487 -22.27 11.90 37.36
N LEU A 488 -22.21 11.00 38.33
CA LEU A 488 -23.11 10.99 39.48
C LEU A 488 -22.41 11.44 40.77
N LYS A 489 -23.07 12.29 41.55
CA LYS A 489 -22.73 12.60 42.95
C LYS A 489 -23.98 12.40 43.80
N ASN A 490 -23.93 11.52 44.80
CA ASN A 490 -25.08 11.15 45.64
C ASN A 490 -26.33 10.78 44.81
N SER A 491 -26.15 9.96 43.77
CA SER A 491 -27.23 9.55 42.84
C SER A 491 -27.89 10.69 42.04
N LYS A 492 -27.26 11.87 41.95
CA LYS A 492 -27.69 12.97 41.07
C LYS A 492 -26.64 13.21 39.99
N ILE A 493 -27.08 13.48 38.77
CA ILE A 493 -26.21 13.82 37.65
C ILE A 493 -25.63 15.21 37.90
N VAL A 494 -24.30 15.31 37.97
CA VAL A 494 -23.56 16.56 38.23
C VAL A 494 -22.66 16.97 37.05
N GLY A 495 -22.68 16.19 35.96
CA GLY A 495 -22.04 16.49 34.69
C GLY A 495 -22.00 15.30 33.74
N GLN A 496 -21.27 15.44 32.62
CA GLN A 496 -21.07 14.38 31.64
C GLN A 496 -19.62 14.33 31.18
N TYR A 497 -19.07 13.12 31.02
CA TYR A 497 -17.74 12.91 30.45
C TYR A 497 -17.83 12.11 29.16
N THR A 498 -16.88 12.38 28.25
CA THR A 498 -16.79 11.68 26.97
C THR A 498 -15.51 10.85 26.99
N ILE A 499 -15.64 9.56 26.62
CA ILE A 499 -14.49 8.73 26.36
C ILE A 499 -14.24 8.74 24.86
N SER A 500 -13.07 9.26 24.48
CA SER A 500 -12.65 9.35 23.08
C SER A 500 -11.47 8.42 22.82
N TYR A 501 -11.47 7.81 21.64
CA TYR A 501 -10.40 6.92 21.20
C TYR A 501 -9.26 7.73 20.58
N GLU A 502 -8.05 7.67 21.17
CA GLU A 502 -6.93 8.51 20.69
C GLU A 502 -6.26 7.97 19.43
N SER A 503 -6.21 6.65 19.27
CA SER A 503 -5.48 6.02 18.18
C SER A 503 -5.93 4.58 17.96
N ALA A 504 -6.13 4.23 16.69
CA ALA A 504 -6.34 2.86 16.24
C ALA A 504 -5.12 1.96 16.52
N GLN A 505 -3.92 2.52 16.75
CA GLN A 505 -2.71 1.72 17.04
C GLN A 505 -2.59 1.31 18.51
N THR A 506 -3.11 2.09 19.45
CA THR A 506 -3.00 1.80 20.88
C THR A 506 -4.32 1.38 21.53
N TRP A 507 -5.46 1.66 20.88
CA TRP A 507 -6.80 1.55 21.48
C TRP A 507 -6.84 2.17 22.89
N ALA A 508 -6.03 3.21 23.11
CA ALA A 508 -6.02 3.98 24.32
C ALA A 508 -7.25 4.88 24.32
N LEU A 509 -8.07 4.70 25.36
CA LEU A 509 -9.19 5.58 25.65
C LEU A 509 -8.65 6.76 26.45
N THR A 510 -8.85 7.97 25.96
CA THR A 510 -8.78 9.14 26.82
C THR A 510 -10.20 9.44 27.28
N ALA A 511 -10.47 9.15 28.56
CA ALA A 511 -11.61 9.74 29.23
C ALA A 511 -11.27 11.22 29.51
N GLN A 512 -12.01 12.13 28.88
CA GLN A 512 -11.88 13.56 29.08
C GLN A 512 -13.16 14.12 29.67
N LEU A 513 -13.02 14.73 30.85
CA LEU A 513 -14.07 15.51 31.47
C LEU A 513 -13.69 16.98 31.39
N ASP A 514 -14.55 17.77 30.74
CA ASP A 514 -14.45 19.22 30.68
C ASP A 514 -15.17 19.81 31.88
N SER A 515 -14.45 20.57 32.70
CA SER A 515 -14.99 21.23 33.91
C SER A 515 -16.19 22.14 33.62
N SER A 516 -16.32 22.68 32.39
CA SER A 516 -17.49 23.48 31.98
C SER A 516 -18.79 22.69 31.93
N LYS A 517 -18.70 21.35 31.89
CA LYS A 517 -19.84 20.43 31.94
C LYS A 517 -20.21 20.00 33.36
N LEU A 518 -19.58 20.57 34.39
CA LEU A 518 -19.88 20.31 35.79
C LEU A 518 -20.75 21.41 36.41
N GLU A 519 -21.55 21.05 37.41
CA GLU A 519 -22.34 22.02 38.19
C GLU A 519 -21.45 23.08 38.88
N ASP A 520 -20.22 22.72 39.27
CA ASP A 520 -19.24 23.64 39.86
C ASP A 520 -17.85 23.50 39.19
N PRO A 521 -17.61 24.23 38.09
CA PRO A 521 -16.36 24.15 37.33
C PRO A 521 -15.11 24.58 38.10
N GLN A 522 -15.26 25.47 39.09
CA GLN A 522 -14.10 26.01 39.83
C GLN A 522 -13.65 25.10 40.98
N ALA A 523 -14.50 24.19 41.44
CA ALA A 523 -14.18 23.28 42.54
C ALA A 523 -13.24 22.13 42.16
N VAL A 524 -13.10 21.82 40.86
CA VAL A 524 -12.41 20.59 40.40
C VAL A 524 -10.97 20.79 39.93
N GLU A 525 -10.48 22.02 39.78
CA GLU A 525 -9.10 22.26 39.37
C GLU A 525 -8.13 21.69 40.43
N GLY A 526 -7.21 20.82 40.00
CA GLY A 526 -6.33 20.06 40.90
C GLY A 526 -6.95 18.84 41.58
N ALA A 527 -8.25 18.53 41.35
CA ALA A 527 -8.87 17.30 41.83
C ALA A 527 -8.41 16.08 41.00
N THR A 528 -8.42 14.90 41.61
CA THR A 528 -8.12 13.64 40.93
C THR A 528 -9.41 12.91 40.57
N LEU A 529 -9.59 12.68 39.27
CA LEU A 529 -10.65 11.85 38.70
C LEU A 529 -10.21 10.38 38.76
N TYR A 530 -11.06 9.51 39.31
CA TYR A 530 -10.83 8.06 39.34
C TYR A 530 -11.86 7.35 38.47
N LEU A 531 -11.38 6.49 37.57
CA LEU A 531 -12.18 5.59 36.77
C LEU A 531 -12.03 4.18 37.35
N ALA A 532 -13.12 3.53 37.74
CA ALA A 532 -13.09 2.16 38.22
C ALA A 532 -13.96 1.25 37.35
N VAL A 533 -13.47 0.04 37.07
CA VAL A 533 -14.31 -1.04 36.53
C VAL A 533 -14.79 -1.87 37.71
N CYS A 534 -16.08 -1.96 37.92
CA CYS A 534 -16.67 -2.68 39.04
C CYS A 534 -17.31 -4.01 38.61
N ASP A 535 -17.37 -4.98 39.52
CA ASP A 535 -18.20 -6.18 39.33
C ASP A 535 -19.70 -5.87 39.50
N ASP A 536 -20.56 -6.88 39.29
CA ASP A 536 -22.02 -6.75 39.42
C ASP A 536 -22.50 -6.36 40.83
N MET A 537 -21.62 -6.45 41.84
CA MET A 537 -21.88 -6.06 43.22
C MET A 537 -21.32 -4.68 43.57
N GLY A 538 -20.65 -4.00 42.63
CA GLY A 538 -20.09 -2.66 42.79
C GLY A 538 -18.64 -2.63 43.29
N ASN A 539 -17.93 -3.77 43.39
CA ASN A 539 -16.55 -3.79 43.86
C ASN A 539 -15.56 -3.44 42.74
N PRO A 540 -14.61 -2.50 42.95
CA PRO A 540 -13.65 -2.10 41.93
C PRO A 540 -12.63 -3.21 41.65
N ARG A 541 -12.58 -3.69 40.39
CA ARG A 541 -11.58 -4.65 39.88
C ARG A 541 -10.29 -3.97 39.40
N LYS A 542 -10.40 -2.75 38.86
CA LYS A 542 -9.25 -1.98 38.35
C LYS A 542 -9.57 -0.50 38.38
N ILE A 543 -8.58 0.32 38.75
CA ILE A 543 -8.73 1.76 38.93
C ILE A 543 -7.67 2.50 38.12
N TRP A 544 -8.09 3.50 37.36
CA TRP A 544 -7.22 4.48 36.72
C TRP A 544 -7.50 5.86 37.30
N CYS A 545 -6.51 6.75 37.28
CA CYS A 545 -6.69 8.12 37.75
C CYS A 545 -6.06 9.15 36.83
N GLY A 546 -6.59 10.38 36.87
CA GLY A 546 -6.07 11.54 36.16
C GLY A 546 -6.37 12.81 36.94
N THR A 547 -5.48 13.79 36.93
CA THR A 547 -5.67 15.06 37.63
C THR A 547 -6.22 16.11 36.67
N PHE A 548 -7.10 16.98 37.16
CA PHE A 548 -7.57 18.15 36.41
C PHE A 548 -6.47 19.19 36.30
N GLU A 549 -6.13 19.54 35.05
CA GLU A 549 -5.27 20.67 34.69
C GLU A 549 -5.93 21.48 33.57
N ASN A 550 -6.05 22.80 33.79
CA ASN A 550 -6.70 23.73 32.87
C ASN A 550 -8.13 23.30 32.50
N GLY A 551 -8.91 22.85 33.50
CA GLY A 551 -10.30 22.46 33.32
C GLY A 551 -10.52 21.12 32.60
N LYS A 552 -9.46 20.31 32.40
CA LYS A 552 -9.52 18.99 31.77
C LYS A 552 -8.73 17.95 32.58
N ALA A 553 -9.29 16.75 32.75
CA ALA A 553 -8.57 15.61 33.32
C ALA A 553 -8.38 14.52 32.25
N ARG A 554 -7.18 13.94 32.18
CA ARG A 554 -6.84 12.81 31.28
C ARG A 554 -6.52 11.57 32.09
N ILE A 555 -7.29 10.49 31.90
CA ILE A 555 -7.14 9.23 32.64
C ILE A 555 -6.40 8.19 31.79
N GLY A 556 -5.07 8.32 31.68
CA GLY A 556 -4.15 7.28 31.17
C GLY A 556 -4.57 6.49 29.91
N ASN A 557 -3.97 5.30 29.70
CA ASN A 557 -4.38 4.35 28.67
C ASN A 557 -5.23 3.24 29.31
N ILE A 558 -6.54 3.21 29.03
CA ILE A 558 -7.45 2.15 29.50
C ILE A 558 -7.63 1.13 28.35
N PRO A 559 -7.46 -0.19 28.60
CA PRO A 559 -7.74 -1.19 27.58
C PRO A 559 -9.25 -1.36 27.33
N VAL A 560 -9.66 -1.46 26.08
CA VAL A 560 -11.08 -1.50 25.67
C VAL A 560 -11.81 -2.77 26.13
N SER A 561 -11.10 -3.86 26.41
CA SER A 561 -11.69 -5.09 26.99
C SER A 561 -12.46 -4.82 28.30
N TYR A 562 -12.05 -3.81 29.07
CA TYR A 562 -12.71 -3.44 30.31
C TYR A 562 -13.99 -2.60 30.13
N LEU A 563 -14.25 -2.08 28.92
CA LEU A 563 -15.50 -1.41 28.58
C LEU A 563 -16.63 -2.40 28.28
N GLU A 564 -16.29 -3.56 27.72
CA GLU A 564 -17.24 -4.60 27.32
C GLU A 564 -17.70 -5.48 28.49
N GLU A 565 -16.91 -5.55 29.57
CA GLU A 565 -17.29 -6.21 30.83
C GLU A 565 -18.31 -5.40 31.67
N GLY A 566 -18.78 -4.26 31.15
CA GLY A 566 -19.80 -3.44 31.78
C GLY A 566 -19.24 -2.51 32.85
N MET A 567 -18.60 -1.42 32.44
CA MET A 567 -18.30 -0.31 33.36
C MET A 567 -19.60 0.20 33.99
N ARG A 568 -19.71 0.09 35.32
CA ARG A 568 -20.94 0.46 36.03
C ARG A 568 -20.86 1.83 36.72
N GLU A 569 -19.70 2.28 37.22
CA GLU A 569 -19.64 3.49 38.06
C GLU A 569 -18.32 4.28 37.94
N ILE A 570 -18.42 5.61 37.88
CA ILE A 570 -17.30 6.57 37.96
C ILE A 570 -17.56 7.55 39.09
N PHE A 571 -16.52 7.86 39.89
CA PHE A 571 -16.61 8.84 40.97
C PHE A 571 -15.46 9.87 40.90
N ILE A 572 -15.79 11.14 41.17
CA ILE A 572 -14.79 12.18 41.46
C ILE A 572 -14.53 12.18 42.95
N LEU A 573 -13.28 11.99 43.36
CA LEU A 573 -12.83 12.17 44.74
C LEU A 573 -12.05 13.48 44.84
N ASP A 574 -12.65 14.48 45.48
CA ASP A 574 -11.88 15.61 46.00
C ASP A 574 -11.21 15.15 47.32
N GLN A 575 -9.88 15.14 47.36
CA GLN A 575 -9.13 14.81 48.58
C GLN A 575 -9.44 15.75 49.76
N ARG A 576 -10.13 16.88 49.53
CA ARG A 576 -10.58 17.81 50.57
C ARG A 576 -11.91 17.43 51.23
N LEU A 577 -12.61 16.40 50.73
CA LEU A 577 -13.99 16.08 51.17
C LEU A 577 -14.20 14.72 51.85
N ILE A 578 -13.17 13.88 52.02
CA ILE A 578 -13.30 12.60 52.75
C ILE A 578 -12.12 12.38 53.71
N PRO A 579 -12.36 12.15 55.02
CA PRO A 579 -11.33 11.70 55.94
C PRO A 579 -10.82 10.31 55.53
N LEU A 580 -9.50 10.12 55.59
CA LEU A 580 -8.75 8.90 55.24
C LEU A 580 -9.17 7.58 55.94
N THR A 581 -10.28 7.55 56.68
CA THR A 581 -10.73 6.40 57.48
C THR A 581 -11.91 5.62 56.90
N SER A 582 -12.47 5.98 55.74
CA SER A 582 -13.70 5.35 55.22
C SER A 582 -13.58 4.60 53.88
N MET A 583 -12.38 4.26 53.41
CA MET A 583 -12.24 3.26 52.33
C MET A 583 -11.94 1.90 52.96
N ALA A 584 -13.01 1.11 53.14
CA ALA A 584 -12.97 -0.32 53.42
C ALA A 584 -13.66 -1.05 52.28
#